data_AF-A0A6I8MEG4-F1
#
_entry.id   AF-A0A6I8MEG4-F1
#
_cell.length_a   1.000
_cell.length_b   1.000
_cell.length_c   1.000
_cell.angle_alpha   90.00
_cell.angle_beta   90.00
_cell.angle_gamma   90.00
#
_symmetry.space_group_name_H-M   'P 1'
#
loop_
_entity.id
_entity.type
_entity.pdbx_description
1 polymer ?
#
loop_
_entity_poly.entity_id
_entity_poly.type
_entity_poly.pdbx_seq_one_letter_code
_entity_poly.pdbx_strand_id
1 'polypeptide(L)' 'MYLATVVDVYSRKLVGDALADRMRVSLVIGALSHARKVRGSLKRGAFFPF' A
#
# COMPACT_ATOMS: atom_id res chain seq x y z
N MET A 1 3.31 14.10 -9.19
CA MET A 1 2.67 12.78 -9.37
C MET A 1 3.47 11.75 -8.60
N TYR A 2 2.83 11.06 -7.67
CA TYR A 2 3.40 10.07 -6.75
C TYR A 2 2.50 8.84 -6.74
N LEU A 3 3.10 7.67 -6.89
CA LEU A 3 2.43 6.38 -6.92
C LEU A 3 2.94 5.55 -5.73
N ALA A 4 2.03 5.08 -4.89
CA ALA A 4 2.32 4.13 -3.82
C ALA A 4 1.75 2.76 -4.19
N THR A 5 2.59 1.73 -4.20
CA THR A 5 2.20 0.35 -4.52
C THR A 5 2.53 -0.58 -3.36
N VAL A 6 1.61 -1.48 -3.04
CA VAL A 6 1.77 -2.55 -2.05
C VAL A 6 1.93 -3.87 -2.81
N VAL A 7 3.04 -4.54 -2.58
CA VAL A 7 3.37 -5.85 -3.17
C VAL A 7 3.36 -6.90 -2.08
N ASP A 8 2.73 -8.04 -2.36
CA ASP A 8 2.86 -9.24 -1.55
C ASP A 8 4.14 -9.99 -1.90
N VAL A 9 5.12 -9.97 -1.00
CA VAL A 9 6.46 -10.54 -1.23
C VAL A 9 6.43 -12.06 -1.41
N TYR A 10 5.47 -12.76 -0.78
CA TYR A 10 5.37 -14.21 -0.87
C TYR A 10 4.87 -14.68 -2.24
N SER A 11 3.82 -14.04 -2.77
CA SER A 11 3.26 -14.39 -4.08
C SER A 11 3.79 -13.54 -5.25
N ARG A 12 4.60 -12.51 -4.95
CA ARG A 12 5.06 -11.46 -5.88
C ARG A 12 3.93 -10.73 -6.60
N LYS A 13 2.71 -10.72 -6.04
CA LYS A 13 1.55 -10.04 -6.62
C LYS A 13 1.41 -8.62 -6.10
N LEU A 14 1.01 -7.70 -6.96
CA LEU A 14 0.54 -6.37 -6.57
C LEU A 14 -0.80 -6.52 -5.86
N VAL A 15 -0.92 -6.03 -4.63
CA VAL A 15 -2.13 -6.17 -3.80
C VAL A 15 -2.81 -4.84 -3.51
N GLY A 16 -2.17 -3.71 -3.79
CA GLY A 16 -2.83 -2.40 -3.73
C GLY A 16 -1.98 -1.30 -4.36
N ASP A 17 -2.66 -0.25 -4.81
CA ASP A 17 -2.05 0.95 -5.36
C ASP A 17 -2.83 2.20 -4.92
N ALA A 18 -2.15 3.35 -4.95
CA ALA A 18 -2.76 4.66 -4.79
C ALA A 18 -1.92 5.72 -5.51
N LEU A 19 -2.59 6.70 -6.14
CA LEU A 19 -1.96 7.79 -6.89
C LEU A 19 -2.33 9.15 -6.28
N ALA A 20 -1.36 10.05 -6.15
CA ALA A 20 -1.59 11.44 -5.75
C ALA A 20 -0.68 12.41 -6.50
N ASP A 21 -1.08 13.68 -6.54
CA ASP A 21 -0.28 14.77 -7.09
C ASP A 21 0.98 15.07 -6.24
N ARG A 22 0.94 14.75 -4.94
CA ARG A 22 1.98 15.01 -3.93
C ARG A 22 2.19 13.84 -2.96
N MET A 23 3.42 13.68 -2.46
CA MET A 23 3.74 12.69 -1.42
C MET A 23 3.06 13.09 -0.10
N ARG A 24 2.09 12.28 0.35
CA ARG A 24 1.38 12.46 1.63
C ARG A 24 1.15 11.11 2.28
N VAL A 25 1.15 11.07 3.61
CA VAL A 25 0.80 9.87 4.41
C VAL A 25 -0.55 9.27 3.98
N SER A 26 -1.49 10.11 3.56
CA SER A 26 -2.82 9.70 3.05
C SER A 26 -2.76 8.77 1.82
N LEU A 27 -1.76 8.94 0.95
CA LEU A 27 -1.55 8.10 -0.23
C LEU A 27 -1.25 6.66 0.17
N VAL A 28 -0.35 6.53 1.14
CA VAL A 28 0.11 5.25 1.68
C VAL A 28 -1.02 4.55 2.43
N ILE A 29 -1.80 5.30 3.22
CA ILE A 29 -3.02 4.80 3.88
C ILE A 29 -4.03 4.26 2.86
N GLY A 30 -4.21 4.94 1.73
CA GLY A 30 -5.08 4.49 0.64
C GLY A 30 -4.66 3.14 0.06
N ALA A 31 -3.38 3.01 -0.31
CA ALA A 31 -2.84 1.78 -0.88
C ALA A 31 -2.94 0.58 0.09
N LEU A 32 -2.74 0.82 1.40
CA LEU A 32 -2.91 -0.21 2.43
C LEU A 32 -4.37 -0.59 2.65
N SER A 33 -5.30 0.36 2.60
CA SER A 33 -6.72 0.08 2.74
C SER A 33 -7.21 -0.83 1.62
N HIS A 34 -6.76 -0.57 0.38
CA HIS A 34 -6.98 -1.49 -0.75
C HIS A 34 -6.32 -2.85 -0.54
N ALA A 35 -5.05 -2.90 -0.16
CA ALA A 35 -4.36 -4.16 0.09
C ALA A 35 -5.00 -5.00 1.21
N ARG A 36 -5.54 -4.35 2.25
CA ARG A 36 -6.27 -5.03 3.34
C ARG A 36 -7.57 -5.65 2.86
N LYS A 37 -8.31 -4.98 1.97
CA LYS A 37 -9.53 -5.53 1.37
C LYS A 37 -9.23 -6.73 0.48
N VAL A 38 -8.13 -6.69 -0.29
CA VAL A 38 -7.73 -7.77 -1.20
C VAL A 38 -7.22 -8.99 -0.45
N ARG A 39 -6.48 -8.82 0.66
CA ARG A 39 -5.80 -9.91 1.38
C ARG A 39 -6.53 -10.39 2.65
N GLY A 40 -7.60 -9.72 3.08
CA GLY A 40 -8.34 -10.01 4.32
C GLY A 40 -7.57 -9.69 5.63
N SER A 41 -6.24 -9.74 5.61
CA SER A 41 -5.36 -9.37 6.74
C SER A 41 -3.96 -8.98 6.23
N LEU A 42 -3.53 -7.74 6.49
CA LEU A 42 -2.13 -7.32 6.36
C LEU A 42 -1.39 -7.77 7.63
N LYS A 43 -1.03 -9.05 7.73
CA LYS A 43 -0.21 -9.53 8.84
C LYS A 43 1.18 -8.89 8.75
N ARG A 44 1.39 -7.89 9.62
CA ARG A 44 2.66 -7.42 10.20
C ARG A 44 3.77 -7.06 9.18
N GLY A 45 3.99 -5.76 8.99
CA GLY A 45 5.19 -5.28 8.26
C GLY A 45 5.05 -3.96 7.51
N ALA A 46 4.17 -3.07 7.96
CA ALA A 46 4.05 -1.74 7.39
C ALA A 46 5.01 -0.79 8.11
N PHE A 47 6.22 -0.62 7.56
CA PHE A 47 7.20 0.37 8.05
C PHE A 47 7.10 1.64 7.20
N PHE A 48 6.73 2.75 7.84
CA PHE A 48 6.68 4.08 7.23
C PHE A 48 7.77 4.94 7.85
N PRO A 49 8.94 5.09 7.21
CA PRO A 49 9.82 6.20 7.54
C PRO A 49 9.18 7.46 6.93
N PHE A 50 8.80 8.37 7.84
CA PHE A 50 8.40 9.78 7.66
C PHE A 50 7.95 10.24 6.26
#